data_AF-A0A3D8SRS4-F1
#
_entry.id   AF-A0A3D8SRS4-F1
#
_cell.length_a   1.000
_cell.length_b   1.000
_cell.length_c   1.000
_cell.angle_alpha   90.00
_cell.angle_beta   90.00
_cell.angle_gamma   90.00
#
_symmetry.space_group_name_H-M   'P 1'
#
loop_
_entity.id
_entity.type
_entity.pdbx_description
1 polymer ?
#
loop_
_entity_poly.entity_id
_entity_poly.type
_entity_poly.pdbx_seq_one_letter_code
_entity_poly.pdbx_strand_id
1 'polypeptide(L)'
;MTTGAVHTPDMPIPMSAYATLKLAAVKMMEYLAVENPHVRVHMLHPGFIDTAMSRKSAQAGFAVPLDDVELPASVAVWLASPEAEFLKSKYVWANWDVDELKAKKERLVSSQDLTIGLLGWC
;
A
#
# COMPACT_ATOMS: atom_id res chain seq x y z
N MET A 1 5.41 4.55 2.43
CA MET A 1 4.10 4.40 3.10
C MET A 1 3.00 5.12 2.33
N THR A 2 1.96 4.40 1.94
CA THR A 2 0.80 4.88 1.16
C THR A 2 -0.53 4.66 1.93
N THR A 3 -1.68 4.71 1.26
CA THR A 3 -3.03 4.61 1.84
C THR A 3 -3.98 3.80 0.94
N GLY A 4 -4.98 3.14 1.51
CA GLY A 4 -6.05 2.49 0.76
C GLY A 4 -6.83 3.45 -0.16
N ALA A 5 -6.89 4.74 0.19
CA ALA A 5 -7.62 5.75 -0.57
C ALA A 5 -7.14 5.97 -2.02
N VAL A 6 -6.00 5.37 -2.44
CA VAL A 6 -5.51 5.45 -3.83
C VAL A 6 -6.22 4.48 -4.77
N HIS A 7 -6.93 3.46 -4.25
CA HIS A 7 -7.62 2.44 -5.04
C HIS A 7 -9.03 2.09 -4.57
N THR A 8 -9.44 2.58 -3.40
CA THR A 8 -10.84 2.48 -2.97
C THR A 8 -11.70 3.55 -3.64
N PRO A 9 -13.02 3.33 -3.79
CA PRO A 9 -13.96 4.37 -4.20
C PRO A 9 -13.86 5.64 -3.35
N ASP A 10 -14.37 6.75 -3.90
CA ASP A 10 -14.48 8.00 -3.18
C ASP A 10 -15.40 7.87 -1.96
N MET A 11 -15.09 8.63 -0.91
CA MET A 11 -15.86 8.67 0.31
C MET A 11 -16.38 10.11 0.52
N PRO A 12 -17.57 10.30 1.11
CA PRO A 12 -18.16 11.61 1.37
C PRO A 12 -17.49 12.33 2.57
N ILE A 13 -16.16 12.35 2.61
CA ILE A 13 -15.31 13.01 3.61
C ILE A 13 -14.18 13.77 2.88
N PRO A 14 -13.63 14.86 3.46
CA PRO A 14 -12.67 15.72 2.78
C PRO A 14 -11.27 15.09 2.67
N MET A 15 -11.14 14.07 1.82
CA MET A 15 -9.93 13.26 1.62
C MET A 15 -9.24 13.54 0.28
N SER A 16 -9.80 14.41 -0.56
CA SER A 16 -9.34 14.63 -1.95
C SER A 16 -7.84 14.95 -2.02
N ALA A 17 -7.37 15.95 -1.28
CA ALA A 17 -5.96 16.33 -1.25
C ALA A 17 -5.06 15.19 -0.74
N TYR A 18 -5.50 14.47 0.30
CA TYR A 18 -4.74 13.36 0.87
C TYR A 18 -4.64 12.19 -0.11
N ALA A 19 -5.76 11.74 -0.68
CA ALA A 19 -5.83 10.62 -1.61
C ALA A 19 -5.03 10.91 -2.89
N THR A 20 -5.20 12.09 -3.48
CA THR A 20 -4.49 12.51 -4.71
C THR A 20 -2.99 12.63 -4.49
N LEU A 21 -2.54 13.21 -3.37
CA LEU A 21 -1.11 13.27 -3.05
C LEU A 21 -0.51 11.88 -2.83
N LYS A 22 -1.23 10.99 -2.16
CA LYS A 22 -0.77 9.60 -1.99
C LYS A 22 -0.73 8.83 -3.29
N LEU A 23 -1.70 9.04 -4.19
CA LEU A 23 -1.68 8.48 -5.53
C LEU A 23 -0.49 8.98 -6.35
N ALA A 24 -0.23 10.29 -6.33
CA ALA A 24 0.94 10.88 -6.98
C ALA A 24 2.26 10.31 -6.41
N ALA A 25 2.34 10.14 -5.09
CA ALA A 25 3.50 9.52 -4.45
C ALA A 25 3.69 8.05 -4.89
N VAL A 26 2.62 7.27 -5.05
CA VAL A 26 2.72 5.91 -5.61
C VAL A 26 3.32 5.96 -7.02
N LYS A 27 2.80 6.82 -7.90
CA LYS A 27 3.32 6.96 -9.26
C LYS A 27 4.78 7.39 -9.30
N MET A 28 5.17 8.34 -8.45
CA MET A 28 6.57 8.77 -8.30
C MET A 28 7.47 7.60 -7.90
N MET A 29 7.04 6.75 -6.97
CA MET A 29 7.80 5.60 -6.50
C MET A 29 7.93 4.50 -7.57
N GLU A 30 6.93 4.34 -8.44
CA GLU A 30 7.02 3.45 -9.61
C GLU A 30 8.14 3.92 -10.56
N TYR A 31 8.17 5.21 -10.90
CA TYR A 31 9.24 5.77 -11.74
C TYR A 31 10.61 5.64 -11.06
N LEU A 32 10.71 5.92 -9.76
CA LEU A 32 11.94 5.74 -9.00
C LEU A 32 12.48 4.30 -9.14
N ALA A 33 11.60 3.29 -9.07
CA ALA A 33 11.97 1.89 -9.20
C ALA A 33 12.46 1.53 -10.62
N VAL A 34 11.84 2.11 -11.66
CA VAL A 34 12.25 1.92 -13.06
C VAL A 34 13.59 2.59 -13.34
N GLU A 35 13.77 3.82 -12.86
CA GLU A 35 14.99 4.60 -13.03
C GLU A 35 16.16 4.06 -12.23
N ASN A 36 15.88 3.31 -11.15
CA ASN A 36 16.89 2.72 -10.26
C ASN A 36 16.68 1.22 -10.09
N PRO A 37 16.98 0.37 -11.10
CA PRO A 37 16.67 -1.07 -11.05
C PRO A 37 17.34 -1.84 -9.90
N HIS A 38 18.44 -1.31 -9.38
CA HIS A 38 19.19 -1.85 -8.24
C HIS A 38 18.54 -1.53 -6.88
N VAL A 39 17.59 -0.59 -6.85
CA VAL A 39 16.80 -0.26 -5.66
C VAL A 39 15.49 -1.03 -5.71
N ARG A 40 15.13 -1.65 -4.58
CA ARG A 40 13.85 -2.32 -4.42
C ARG A 40 12.87 -1.42 -3.68
N VAL A 41 11.76 -1.11 -4.35
CA VAL A 41 10.73 -0.19 -3.87
C VAL A 41 9.43 -0.95 -3.67
N HIS A 42 8.70 -0.66 -2.58
CA HIS A 42 7.37 -1.21 -2.30
C HIS A 42 6.43 -0.09 -1.85
N MET A 43 5.16 -0.21 -2.21
CA MET A 43 4.11 0.72 -1.78
C MET A 43 3.30 0.08 -0.65
N LEU A 44 3.81 0.19 0.58
CA LEU A 44 3.16 -0.36 1.77
C LEU A 44 2.07 0.57 2.31
N HIS A 45 0.83 0.09 2.38
CA HIS A 45 -0.23 0.64 3.21
C HIS A 45 -0.14 0.03 4.61
N PRO A 46 0.03 0.85 5.67
CA PRO A 46 0.24 0.34 7.03
C PRO A 46 -0.98 -0.30 7.70
N GLY A 47 -2.15 -0.32 7.07
CA GLY A 47 -3.41 -0.48 7.80
C GLY A 47 -3.78 0.80 8.56
N PHE A 48 -4.58 0.65 9.61
CA PHE A 48 -5.08 1.76 10.42
C PHE A 48 -4.47 1.73 11.81
N ILE A 49 -3.41 2.49 12.05
CA ILE A 49 -2.72 2.51 13.35
C ILE A 49 -3.06 3.75 14.18
N ASP A 50 -2.87 3.69 15.49
CA ASP A 50 -3.11 4.83 16.38
C ASP A 50 -2.09 5.96 16.14
N THR A 51 -2.58 7.08 15.63
CA THR A 51 -1.79 8.27 15.30
C THR A 51 -2.63 9.52 15.56
N ALA A 52 -1.99 10.69 15.57
CA ALA A 52 -2.74 11.94 15.62
C ALA A 52 -3.74 12.08 14.44
N MET A 53 -3.40 11.53 13.27
CA MET A 53 -4.27 11.54 12.09
C MET A 53 -5.51 10.66 12.29
N SER A 54 -5.35 9.40 12.72
CA SER A 54 -6.49 8.50 12.93
C SER A 54 -7.41 8.97 14.06
N ARG A 55 -6.85 9.54 15.14
CA ARG A 55 -7.65 10.18 16.21
C ARG A 55 -8.46 11.38 15.69
N LYS A 56 -7.87 12.23 14.84
CA LYS A 56 -8.58 13.35 14.20
C LYS A 56 -9.69 12.85 13.26
N SER A 57 -9.42 11.81 12.48
CA SER A 57 -10.43 11.18 11.60
C SER A 57 -11.59 10.60 12.41
N ALA A 58 -11.31 9.94 13.54
CA ALA A 58 -12.34 9.41 14.44
C ALA A 58 -13.24 10.52 15.00
N GLN A 59 -12.66 11.65 15.42
CA GLN A 59 -13.43 12.83 15.85
C GLN A 59 -14.30 13.42 14.74
N ALA A 60 -13.87 13.29 13.48
CA ALA A 60 -14.63 13.70 12.31
C ALA A 60 -15.66 12.65 11.83
N GLY A 61 -15.91 11.60 12.62
CA GLY A 61 -16.90 10.56 12.32
C GLY A 61 -16.37 9.40 11.47
N PHE A 62 -15.07 9.38 11.15
CA PHE A 62 -14.41 8.27 10.46
C PHE A 62 -13.59 7.44 11.45
N ALA A 63 -14.29 6.66 12.28
CA ALA A 63 -13.69 5.74 13.23
C ALA A 63 -13.67 4.32 12.65
N VAL A 64 -12.49 3.72 12.60
CA VAL A 64 -12.27 2.34 12.15
C VAL A 64 -11.51 1.57 13.23
N PRO A 65 -11.63 0.24 13.29
CA PRO A 65 -10.78 -0.58 14.13
C PRO A 65 -9.30 -0.27 13.86
N LEU A 66 -8.51 -0.18 14.92
CA LEU A 66 -7.08 0.09 14.82
C LEU A 66 -6.27 -1.21 14.89
N ASP A 67 -5.29 -1.30 14.01
CA ASP A 67 -4.25 -2.31 13.99
C ASP A 67 -3.14 -1.97 15.00
N ASP A 68 -2.42 -2.99 15.45
CA ASP A 68 -1.20 -2.82 16.23
C ASP A 68 -0.09 -2.22 15.34
N VAL A 69 0.69 -1.28 15.87
CA VAL A 69 1.82 -0.66 15.15
C VAL A 69 2.91 -1.68 14.80
N GLU A 70 3.00 -2.77 15.56
CA GLU A 70 3.95 -3.86 15.30
C GLU A 70 3.64 -4.60 13.99
N LEU A 71 2.37 -4.60 13.53
CA LEU A 71 1.97 -5.25 12.28
C LEU A 71 2.67 -4.64 11.05
N PRO A 72 2.48 -3.34 10.72
CA PRO A 72 3.16 -2.75 9.58
C PRO A 72 4.69 -2.65 9.77
N ALA A 73 5.18 -2.57 11.02
CA ALA A 73 6.62 -2.63 11.28
C ALA A 73 7.21 -3.99 10.87
N SER A 74 6.57 -5.08 11.30
CA SER A 74 6.97 -6.45 10.95
C SER A 74 6.88 -6.70 9.44
N VAL A 75 5.81 -6.23 8.79
CA VAL A 75 5.67 -6.34 7.34
C VAL A 75 6.72 -5.52 6.60
N ALA A 76 7.10 -4.34 7.09
CA ALA A 76 8.18 -3.56 6.47
C ALA A 76 9.53 -4.29 6.53
N VAL A 77 9.83 -4.97 7.64
CA VAL A 77 11.03 -5.80 7.78
C VAL A 77 10.96 -7.01 6.85
N TRP A 78 9.83 -7.70 6.80
CA TRP A 78 9.63 -8.83 5.88
C TRP A 78 9.75 -8.39 4.41
N LEU A 79 9.13 -7.27 4.05
CA LEU A 79 9.27 -6.65 2.72
C LEU A 79 10.71 -6.23 2.43
N ALA A 80 11.58 -5.99 3.41
CA ALA A 80 13.00 -5.74 3.15
C ALA A 80 13.82 -7.04 2.98
N SER A 81 13.27 -8.20 3.33
CA SER A 81 13.96 -9.49 3.20
C SER A 81 13.95 -10.04 1.75
N PRO A 82 14.82 -11.01 1.40
CA PRO A 82 14.79 -11.69 0.10
C PRO A 82 13.50 -12.47 -0.17
N GLU A 83 12.77 -12.89 0.87
CA GLU A 83 11.53 -13.66 0.73
C GLU A 83 10.47 -12.89 -0.04
N ALA A 84 10.44 -11.57 0.11
CA ALA A 84 9.47 -10.67 -0.49
C ALA A 84 9.93 -10.05 -1.82
N GLU A 85 11.05 -10.51 -2.41
CA GLU A 85 11.58 -9.95 -3.66
C GLU A 85 10.54 -9.95 -4.80
N PHE A 86 9.65 -10.95 -4.81
CA PHE A 86 8.58 -11.08 -5.80
C PHE A 86 7.52 -9.96 -5.74
N LEU A 87 7.49 -9.18 -4.66
CA LEU A 87 6.62 -8.02 -4.47
C LEU A 87 7.29 -6.70 -4.86
N LYS A 88 8.47 -6.72 -5.48
CA LYS A 88 9.14 -5.51 -5.99
C LYS A 88 8.18 -4.71 -6.87
N SER A 89 8.08 -3.41 -6.59
CA SER A 89 7.19 -2.45 -7.25
C SER A 89 5.70 -2.79 -7.13
N LYS A 90 5.30 -3.56 -6.12
CA LYS A 90 3.89 -3.84 -5.80
C LYS A 90 3.37 -2.98 -4.65
N TYR A 91 2.07 -2.78 -4.66
CA TYR A 91 1.29 -2.21 -3.57
C TYR A 91 0.88 -3.33 -2.60
N VAL A 92 1.13 -3.14 -1.31
CA VAL A 92 0.88 -4.17 -0.28
C VAL A 92 0.14 -3.56 0.90
N TRP A 93 -0.90 -4.22 1.38
CA TRP A 93 -1.49 -3.92 2.69
C TRP A 93 -0.75 -4.70 3.77
N ALA A 94 -0.45 -4.06 4.90
CA ALA A 94 0.14 -4.74 6.05
C ALA A 94 -0.75 -5.86 6.60
N ASN A 95 -2.07 -5.74 6.44
CA ASN A 95 -3.06 -6.68 6.96
C ASN A 95 -3.22 -7.96 6.11
N TRP A 96 -2.52 -8.08 4.99
CA TRP A 96 -2.59 -9.28 4.15
C TRP A 96 -1.75 -10.42 4.71
N ASP A 97 -2.26 -11.63 4.55
CA ASP A 97 -1.56 -12.85 4.94
C ASP A 97 -0.33 -13.09 4.05
N VAL A 98 0.83 -13.25 4.69
CA VAL A 98 2.11 -13.43 4.01
C VAL A 98 2.19 -14.77 3.27
N ASP A 99 1.63 -15.83 3.83
CA ASP A 99 1.66 -17.16 3.23
C ASP A 99 0.74 -17.21 2.00
N GLU A 100 -0.40 -16.53 2.04
CA GLU A 100 -1.24 -16.35 0.86
C GLU A 100 -0.54 -15.55 -0.26
N LEU A 101 0.20 -14.49 0.09
CA LEU A 101 0.98 -13.73 -0.89
C LEU A 101 2.05 -14.60 -1.54
N LYS A 102 2.76 -15.39 -0.73
CA LYS A 102 3.77 -16.35 -1.21
C LYS A 102 3.15 -17.42 -2.12
N ALA A 103 1.98 -17.94 -1.76
CA ALA A 103 1.25 -18.92 -2.58
C ALA A 103 0.83 -18.37 -3.95
N LYS A 104 0.61 -17.04 -4.06
CA LYS A 104 0.23 -16.35 -5.30
C LYS A 104 1.44 -15.78 -6.07
N LYS A 105 2.68 -16.09 -5.66
CA LYS A 105 3.93 -15.49 -6.19
C LYS A 105 4.01 -15.50 -7.71
N GLU A 106 3.79 -16.64 -8.37
CA GLU A 106 3.92 -16.75 -9.82
C GLU A 106 2.99 -15.77 -10.56
N ARG A 107 1.72 -15.74 -10.13
CA ARG A 107 0.70 -14.82 -10.67
C ARG A 107 1.08 -13.36 -10.43
N LEU A 108 1.55 -13.02 -9.24
CA LEU A 108 1.90 -11.64 -8.89
C LEU A 108 3.11 -11.12 -9.69
N VAL A 109 4.05 -12.01 -10.02
CA VAL A 109 5.20 -11.68 -10.88
C VAL A 109 4.79 -11.52 -12.35
N SER A 110 3.88 -12.36 -12.84
CA SER A 110 3.48 -12.39 -14.26
C SER A 110 2.35 -11.42 -14.63
N SER A 111 1.84 -10.63 -13.69
CA SER A 111 0.67 -9.76 -13.91
C SER A 111 0.86 -8.35 -13.34
N GLN A 112 -0.10 -7.48 -13.66
CA GLN A 112 -0.24 -6.14 -13.07
C GLN A 112 -1.05 -6.14 -11.77
N ASP A 113 -1.35 -7.32 -11.22
CA ASP A 113 -1.99 -7.41 -9.91
C ASP A 113 -1.15 -6.63 -8.88
N LEU A 114 -1.86 -5.93 -7.99
CA LEU A 114 -1.27 -5.08 -6.96
C LEU A 114 -0.49 -3.86 -7.49
N THR A 115 -0.77 -3.42 -8.72
CA THR A 115 -0.24 -2.17 -9.27
C THR A 115 -1.38 -1.17 -9.45
N ILE A 116 -1.11 0.13 -9.25
CA ILE A 116 -2.13 1.17 -9.42
C ILE A 116 -2.19 1.56 -10.89
N GLY A 117 -3.38 1.49 -11.48
CA GLY A 117 -3.59 1.76 -12.90
C GLY A 117 -5.06 1.95 -13.25
N LEU A 118 -5.31 2.14 -14.55
CA LEU A 118 -6.67 2.22 -15.08
C LEU A 118 -7.32 0.84 -15.05
N LEU A 119 -8.57 0.77 -14.58
CA LEU A 119 -9.38 -0.44 -14.66
C LEU A 119 -10.05 -0.54 -16.03
N GLY A 120 -10.17 -1.76 -16.57
CA GLY A 120 -10.95 -2.04 -17.78
C GLY A 120 -10.12 -2.26 -19.04
N TRP A 121 -10.72 -1.93 -20.19
CA TRP A 121 -10.27 -2.35 -21.52
C TRP A 121 -9.41 -1.25 -22.14
N CYS A 122 -8.14 -1.57 -22.37
CA CYS A 122 -7.26 -0.90 -23.32
C CYS A 122 -6.81 -1.89 -24.41
#